data_AF-A0A940NWP0-F1
#
_entry.id   AF-A0A940NWP0-F1
#
_cell.length_a   1.000
_cell.length_b   1.000
_cell.length_c   1.000
_cell.angle_alpha   90.00
_cell.angle_beta   90.00
_cell.angle_gamma   90.00
#
_symmetry.space_group_name_H-M   'P 1'
#
loop_
_entity.id
_entity.type
_entity.pdbx_description
1 polymer ?
#
loop_
_entity_poly.entity_id
_entity_poly.type
_entity_poly.pdbx_seq_one_letter_code
_entity_poly.pdbx_strand_id
1 'polypeptide(L)' 'ANDENGILLMLVKNKLFKKLFSQRDAQLLGSAAEQVLGKKYSIRFKSVEVEEEQAAPADILFRRAKEQGIEVSEQEPSGI' A
#
# COMPACT_ATOMS: atom_id res chain seq x y z
N ALA A 1 -31.22 6.38 -15.66
CA ALA A 1 -30.40 7.52 -15.21
C ALA A 1 -28.97 7.01 -15.10
N ASN A 2 -28.13 7.28 -16.10
CA ASN A 2 -26.71 6.97 -16.05
C ASN A 2 -26.05 8.11 -15.28
N ASP A 3 -25.85 7.91 -13.98
CA ASP A 3 -25.22 8.88 -13.11
C ASP A 3 -23.80 9.21 -13.60
N GLU A 4 -23.59 10.43 -14.06
CA GLU A 4 -22.30 11.08 -14.31
C GLU A 4 -21.51 11.33 -13.01
N ASN A 5 -21.69 10.49 -11.99
CA ASN A 5 -20.96 10.60 -10.74
C ASN A 5 -19.54 10.09 -10.97
N GLY A 6 -18.61 11.02 -11.18
CA GLY A 6 -17.19 10.72 -11.32
C GLY A 6 -16.70 9.84 -10.16
N ILE A 7 -15.74 8.96 -10.44
CA ILE A 7 -15.14 8.09 -9.41
C ILE A 7 -13.78 8.65 -9.05
N LEU A 8 -13.54 8.87 -7.75
CA LEU A 8 -12.20 9.10 -7.22
C LEU A 8 -11.65 7.79 -6.68
N LEU A 9 -10.64 7.25 -7.37
CA LEU A 9 -9.96 6.03 -6.99
C LEU A 9 -8.72 6.34 -6.15
N MET A 10 -8.72 5.92 -4.90
CA MET A 10 -7.58 6.00 -3.99
C MET A 10 -6.78 4.70 -4.02
N LEU A 11 -5.49 4.79 -4.33
CA LEU A 11 -4.57 3.66 -4.23
C LEU A 11 -3.97 3.61 -2.82
N VAL A 12 -4.20 2.52 -2.10
CA VAL A 12 -3.80 2.37 -0.69
C VAL A 12 -2.81 1.23 -0.56
N LYS A 13 -1.65 1.51 0.05
CA LYS A 13 -0.56 0.53 0.15
C LYS A 13 -0.74 -0.48 1.30
N ASN A 14 -1.55 -0.13 2.29
CA ASN A 14 -1.62 -0.87 3.54
C ASN A 14 -2.98 -1.58 3.70
N LYS A 15 -2.98 -2.88 4.01
CA LYS A 15 -4.19 -3.64 4.34
C LYS A 15 -4.89 -3.12 5.60
N LEU A 16 -4.15 -2.49 6.52
CA LEU A 16 -4.68 -1.80 7.70
C LEU A 16 -5.59 -0.64 7.30
N PHE A 17 -5.30 0.04 6.18
CA PHE A 17 -6.17 1.10 5.68
C PHE A 17 -7.58 0.57 5.42
N LYS A 18 -7.72 -0.59 4.78
CA LYS A 18 -9.03 -1.21 4.54
C LYS A 18 -9.78 -1.56 5.82
N LYS A 19 -9.06 -1.88 6.90
CA LYS A 19 -9.66 -2.22 8.20
C LYS A 19 -10.13 -0.98 8.97
N LEU A 20 -9.39 0.11 8.87
CA LEU A 20 -9.68 1.34 9.61
C LEU A 20 -10.58 2.31 8.84
N PHE A 21 -10.53 2.27 7.51
CA PHE A 21 -11.29 3.17 6.66
C PHE A 21 -12.76 2.75 6.61
N SER A 22 -13.60 3.55 7.26
CA SER A 22 -15.02 3.30 7.38
C SER A 22 -15.82 4.00 6.28
N GLN A 23 -17.10 3.64 6.19
CA GLN A 23 -18.04 4.34 5.30
C GLN A 23 -18.19 5.83 5.66
N ARG A 24 -18.04 6.19 6.93
CA ARG A 24 -18.09 7.58 7.40
C ARG A 24 -16.90 8.39 6.86
N ASP A 25 -15.71 7.80 6.84
CA ASP A 25 -14.51 8.45 6.30
C ASP A 25 -14.65 8.68 4.80
N ALA A 26 -15.21 7.70 4.07
CA ALA A 26 -15.51 7.83 2.65
C ALA A 26 -16.50 8.97 2.34
N GLN A 27 -17.51 9.16 3.19
CA GLN A 27 -18.46 10.27 3.06
C GLN A 27 -17.79 11.62 3.31
N LEU A 28 -16.99 11.74 4.38
CA LEU A 28 -16.25 12.96 4.68
C LEU A 28 -15.28 13.34 3.55
N LEU A 29 -14.55 12.37 3.01
CA LEU A 29 -13.69 12.56 1.84
C LEU A 29 -14.49 12.96 0.60
N GLY A 30 -15.67 12.37 0.38
CA GLY A 30 -16.56 12.75 -0.71
C GLY A 30 -17.01 14.21 -0.62
N SER A 31 -17.43 14.65 0.57
CA SER A 31 -17.82 16.05 0.81
C SER A 31 -16.65 17.03 0.66
N ALA A 32 -15.46 16.67 1.14
CA ALA A 32 -14.27 17.49 0.96
C ALA A 32 -13.88 17.59 -0.53
N ALA A 33 -13.92 16.48 -1.26
CA ALA A 33 -13.66 16.45 -2.69
C ALA A 33 -14.66 17.31 -3.47
N GLU A 34 -15.94 17.30 -3.09
CA GLU A 34 -16.96 18.15 -3.69
C GLU A 34 -16.70 19.64 -3.46
N GLN A 35 -16.28 20.04 -2.26
CA GLN A 35 -15.93 21.42 -1.97
C GLN A 35 -14.73 21.93 -2.77
N VAL A 36 -13.74 21.07 -3.00
CA VAL A 36 -12.49 21.45 -3.72
C VAL A 36 -12.67 21.39 -5.24
N LEU A 37 -13.34 20.36 -5.75
CA LEU A 37 -13.45 20.08 -7.18
C LEU A 37 -14.77 20.57 -7.80
N GLY A 38 -15.73 21.02 -6.97
CA GLY A 38 -17.03 21.53 -7.39
C GLY A 38 -17.98 20.47 -7.96
N LYS A 39 -17.68 19.19 -7.77
CA LYS A 39 -18.49 18.05 -8.27
C LYS A 39 -18.51 16.92 -7.26
N LYS A 40 -19.63 16.19 -7.24
CA LYS A 40 -19.77 15.00 -6.39
C LYS A 40 -19.05 13.81 -7.00
N TYR A 41 -18.27 13.13 -6.17
CA TYR A 41 -17.53 11.93 -6.56
C TYR A 41 -17.88 10.73 -5.67
N SER A 42 -17.91 9.54 -6.27
CA SER A 42 -17.92 8.28 -5.54
C SER A 42 -16.49 7.92 -5.15
N ILE A 43 -16.21 7.84 -3.85
CA ILE A 43 -14.89 7.45 -3.34
C ILE A 43 -14.78 5.93 -3.39
N ARG A 44 -13.78 5.42 -4.11
CA ARG A 44 -13.40 4.00 -4.11
C ARG A 44 -11.94 3.88 -3.76
N PHE A 45 -11.55 2.78 -3.12
CA PHE A 45 -10.16 2.48 -2.86
C PHE A 45 -9.77 1.13 -3.45
N LYS A 46 -8.53 1.02 -3.91
CA LYS A 46 -7.92 -0.24 -4.33
C LYS A 46 -6.63 -0.41 -3.54
N SER A 47 -6.50 -1.55 -2.88
CA SER A 47 -5.24 -1.93 -2.27
C SER A 47 -4.25 -2.25 -3.37
N VAL A 48 -3.15 -1.51 -3.40
CA VAL A 48 -1.97 -1.90 -4.17
C VAL A 48 -1.13 -2.64 -3.15
N GLU A 49 -1.24 -3.97 -3.14
CA GLU A 49 -0.21 -4.76 -2.48
C GLU A 49 1.09 -4.34 -3.15
N VAL A 50 1.94 -3.65 -2.39
CA VAL A 50 3.35 -3.65 -2.75
C VAL A 50 3.69 -5.13 -2.69
N GLU A 51 4.08 -5.71 -3.82
CA GLU A 51 4.82 -6.95 -3.79
C GLU A 51 6.05 -6.67 -2.91
N GLU A 52 5.89 -6.81 -1.60
CA GLU A 52 7.00 -7.12 -0.73
C GLU A 52 7.58 -8.34 -1.41
N GLU A 53 8.77 -8.16 -1.99
CA GLU A 53 9.50 -9.25 -2.60
C GLU A 53 9.38 -10.44 -1.67
N GLN A 54 8.87 -11.56 -2.18
CA GLN A 54 8.79 -12.84 -1.46
C GLN A 54 10.19 -13.42 -1.18
N ALA A 55 11.20 -12.55 -1.02
CA ALA A 55 12.51 -12.87 -0.54
C ALA A 55 12.36 -13.13 0.96
N ALA A 56 12.96 -14.22 1.45
CA ALA A 56 12.97 -14.49 2.88
C ALA A 56 13.55 -13.26 3.61
N PRO A 57 13.14 -12.97 4.86
CA PRO A 57 13.68 -11.82 5.60
C PRO A 57 15.23 -11.79 5.62
N ALA A 58 15.86 -12.96 5.60
CA ALA A 58 17.30 -13.12 5.46
C ALA A 58 17.82 -12.56 4.12
N ASP A 59 17.20 -12.92 2.99
CA ASP A 59 17.57 -12.48 1.64
C ASP A 59 17.51 -10.96 1.50
N ILE A 60 16.51 -10.32 2.13
CA ILE A 60 16.36 -8.86 2.16
C ILE A 60 17.54 -8.22 2.92
N LEU A 61 17.96 -8.82 4.03
CA LEU A 61 19.10 -8.35 4.83
C LEU A 61 20.42 -8.55 4.09
N PHE A 62 20.64 -9.72 3.49
CA PHE A 62 21.83 -10.01 2.68
C PHE A 62 21.96 -9.04 1.50
N ARG A 63 20.86 -8.72 0.84
CA ARG A 63 20.85 -7.76 -0.28
C ARG A 63 21.21 -6.36 0.16
N ARG A 64 20.58 -5.85 1.24
CA ARG A 64 20.91 -4.53 1.79
C ARG A 64 22.35 -4.44 2.26
N ALA A 65 22.87 -5.49 2.88
CA ALA A 65 24.26 -5.55 3.30
C ALA A 65 25.22 -5.48 2.10
N LYS A 66 24.95 -6.23 1.02
CA LYS A 66 25.71 -6.15 -0.24
C LYS A 66 25.66 -4.75 -0.88
N GLU A 67 24.50 -4.12 -0.93
CA GLU A 67 24.34 -2.74 -1.45
C GLU A 67 25.12 -1.71 -0.64
N GLN A 68 25.30 -1.95 0.67
CA GLN A 68 26.05 -1.08 1.58
C GLN A 68 27.54 -1.42 1.66
N GLY A 69 28.03 -2.40 0.87
CA GLY A 69 29.42 -2.85 0.90
C GLY A 69 29.81 -3.59 2.19
N ILE A 70 28.83 -4.11 2.92
CA ILE A 70 29.05 -4.91 4.12
C ILE A 70 29.35 -6.35 3.68
N GLU A 71 30.49 -6.87 4.13
CA GLU A 71 30.87 -8.27 3.89
C GLU A 71 29.95 -9.20 4.69
N VAL A 72 29.28 -10.12 4.00
CA VAL A 72 28.34 -11.07 4.61
C VAL A 72 28.82 -12.48 4.31
N SER A 73 29.18 -13.24 5.35
CA SER A 73 29.54 -14.64 5.25
C SER A 73 28.37 -15.51 5.72
N GLU A 74 28.00 -16.50 4.90
CA GLU A 74 27.12 -17.58 5.32
C GLU A 74 27.96 -18.53 6.18
N GLN A 75 27.60 -18.66 7.45
CA GLN A 75 28.23 -19.64 8.33
C GLN A 75 27.72 -21.01 7.88
N GLU A 76 28.57 -21.80 7.21
CA GLU A 76 28.22 -23.16 6.83
C GLU A 76 27.74 -23.90 8.09
N PRO A 77 26.61 -24.64 8.02
CA PRO A 77 26.17 -25.45 9.15
C PRO A 77 27.29 -26.43 9.43
N SER A 78 27.97 -26.24 10.56
CA SER A 78 28.97 -27.15 11.07
C SER A 78 28.34 -28.54 11.11
N GLY A 79 28.77 -29.40 10.20
CA GLY A 79 28.22 -30.74 10.04
C GLY A 79 28.26 -31.52 11.34
N ILE A 80 27.17 -32.25 11.59
CA ILE A 80 27.10 -33.35 12.55
C ILE A 80 26.71 -34.59 11.74
#